data_AF-A0A8J7SYG6-F1
#
_entry.id   AF-A0A8J7SYG6-F1
#
_cell.length_a   1.000
_cell.length_b   1.000
_cell.length_c   1.000
_cell.angle_alpha   90.00
_cell.angle_beta   90.00
_cell.angle_gamma   90.00
#
_symmetry.space_group_name_H-M   'P 1'
#
loop_
_entity.id
_entity.type
_entity.pdbx_description
1 polymer ?
#
loop_
_entity_poly.entity_id
_entity_poly.type
_entity_poly.pdbx_seq_one_letter_code
_entity_poly.pdbx_strand_id
1 'polypeptide(L)'
;MSEKVSTLDVRQRLGDMLNRVALRHDEFIIERKGKPLAALVPVYRLEQMREFARQRALEMSERQKGRNGALSDDEAMRLANEAKRWARRSVKTGKRRRP
;
A
#
# COMPACT_ATOMS: atom_id res chain seq x y z
N MET A 1 -19.96 -8.49 14.71
CA MET A 1 -19.35 -9.78 14.32
C MET A 1 -19.80 -10.03 12.89
N SER A 2 -18.87 -10.20 11.94
CA SER A 2 -19.23 -10.26 10.52
C SER A 2 -19.80 -11.64 10.15
N GLU A 3 -21.04 -11.66 9.67
CA GLU A 3 -21.73 -12.89 9.27
C GLU A 3 -21.19 -13.39 7.91
N LYS A 4 -21.02 -14.70 7.76
CA LYS A 4 -20.54 -15.30 6.50
C LYS A 4 -21.72 -15.71 5.64
N VAL A 5 -21.73 -15.30 4.39
CA VAL A 5 -22.83 -15.56 3.44
C VAL A 5 -22.28 -16.04 2.11
N SER A 6 -22.99 -16.94 1.44
CA SER A 6 -22.59 -17.40 0.11
C SER A 6 -23.00 -16.40 -0.97
N THR A 7 -22.35 -16.45 -2.13
CA THR A 7 -22.79 -15.70 -3.32
C THR A 7 -24.24 -16.02 -3.75
N LEU A 8 -24.75 -17.20 -3.42
CA LEU A 8 -26.14 -17.57 -3.72
C LEU A 8 -27.11 -16.84 -2.78
N ASP A 9 -26.79 -16.75 -1.50
CA ASP A 9 -27.60 -16.03 -0.50
C ASP A 9 -27.69 -14.54 -0.85
N VAL A 10 -26.56 -13.94 -1.26
CA VAL A 10 -26.52 -12.56 -1.72
C VAL A 10 -27.48 -12.34 -2.89
N ARG A 11 -27.45 -13.23 -3.91
CA ARG A 11 -28.36 -13.11 -5.06
C ARG A 11 -29.84 -13.19 -4.66
N GLN A 12 -30.16 -14.00 -3.65
CA GLN A 12 -31.53 -14.21 -3.20
C GLN A 12 -32.04 -13.11 -2.26
N ARG A 13 -31.16 -12.50 -1.47
CA ARG A 13 -31.55 -11.64 -0.33
C ARG A 13 -30.82 -10.30 -0.27
N LEU A 14 -30.26 -9.81 -1.38
CA LEU A 14 -29.46 -8.58 -1.41
C LEU A 14 -30.20 -7.38 -0.79
N GLY A 15 -31.49 -7.19 -1.07
CA GLY A 15 -32.26 -6.07 -0.54
C GLY A 15 -32.36 -6.08 1.00
N ASP A 16 -32.64 -7.24 1.60
CA ASP A 16 -32.67 -7.40 3.06
C ASP A 16 -31.29 -7.17 3.67
N MET A 17 -30.24 -7.71 3.04
CA MET A 17 -28.87 -7.49 3.50
C MET A 17 -28.48 -6.01 3.46
N LEU A 18 -28.83 -5.29 2.39
CA LEU A 18 -28.58 -3.85 2.29
C LEU A 18 -29.33 -3.08 3.38
N ASN A 19 -30.59 -3.44 3.67
CA ASN A 19 -31.34 -2.85 4.77
C ASN A 19 -30.69 -3.11 6.13
N ARG A 20 -30.21 -4.33 6.38
CA ARG A 20 -29.48 -4.68 7.61
C ARG A 20 -28.19 -3.88 7.74
N VAL A 21 -27.42 -3.72 6.68
CA VAL A 21 -26.20 -2.89 6.68
C VAL A 21 -26.53 -1.42 6.92
N ALA A 22 -27.57 -0.89 6.27
CA ALA A 22 -27.95 0.52 6.37
C ALA A 22 -28.54 0.88 7.74
N LEU A 23 -29.42 0.04 8.27
CA LEU A 23 -30.23 0.35 9.46
C LEU A 23 -29.70 -0.28 10.76
N ARG A 24 -29.03 -1.43 10.66
CA ARG A 24 -28.51 -2.17 11.83
C ARG A 24 -26.98 -2.17 11.91
N HIS A 25 -26.32 -1.61 10.90
CA HIS A 25 -24.86 -1.58 10.78
C HIS A 25 -24.22 -2.97 10.78
N ASP A 26 -24.97 -3.96 10.28
CA ASP A 26 -24.48 -5.32 10.08
C ASP A 26 -23.33 -5.35 9.06
N GLU A 27 -22.48 -6.36 9.16
CA GLU A 27 -21.38 -6.61 8.25
C GLU A 27 -21.42 -8.05 7.77
N PHE A 28 -21.19 -8.26 6.48
CA PHE A 28 -21.20 -9.58 5.87
C PHE A 28 -19.91 -9.86 5.12
N ILE A 29 -19.36 -11.06 5.29
CA ILE A 29 -18.30 -11.61 4.44
C ILE A 29 -18.94 -12.52 3.40
N ILE A 30 -18.81 -12.15 2.14
CA ILE A 30 -19.31 -12.90 1.01
C ILE A 30 -18.27 -13.93 0.62
N GLU A 31 -18.65 -15.20 0.62
CA GLU A 31 -17.78 -16.33 0.30
C GLU A 31 -18.23 -17.05 -0.99
N ARG A 32 -17.27 -17.57 -1.73
CA ARG A 32 -17.50 -18.46 -2.87
C ARG A 32 -16.62 -19.70 -2.73
N LYS A 33 -17.24 -20.89 -2.68
CA LYS A 33 -16.55 -22.17 -2.44
C LYS A 33 -15.68 -22.13 -1.15
N GLY A 34 -16.23 -21.53 -0.08
CA GLY A 34 -15.56 -21.40 1.22
C GLY A 34 -14.42 -20.39 1.28
N LYS A 35 -14.16 -19.62 0.21
CA LYS A 35 -13.14 -18.57 0.19
C LYS A 35 -13.80 -17.18 0.29
N PRO A 36 -13.33 -16.30 1.17
CA PRO A 36 -13.75 -14.90 1.20
C PRO A 36 -13.49 -14.23 -0.16
N LEU A 37 -14.51 -13.56 -0.69
CA LEU A 37 -14.47 -12.89 -1.98
C LEU A 37 -14.67 -11.38 -1.85
N ALA A 38 -15.64 -10.97 -1.04
CA ALA A 38 -15.99 -9.57 -0.83
C ALA A 38 -16.57 -9.37 0.57
N ALA A 39 -16.74 -8.12 0.98
CA ALA A 39 -17.47 -7.77 2.20
C ALA A 39 -18.53 -6.72 1.87
N LEU A 40 -19.69 -6.83 2.52
CA LEU A 40 -20.71 -5.79 2.53
C LEU A 40 -20.64 -5.12 3.91
N VAL A 41 -20.31 -3.83 3.91
CA VAL A 41 -20.11 -3.03 5.12
C VAL A 41 -20.79 -1.67 4.97
N PRO A 42 -21.13 -1.00 6.08
CA PRO A 42 -21.58 0.39 6.02
C PRO A 42 -20.51 1.30 5.39
N VAL A 43 -20.94 2.32 4.66
CA VAL A 43 -20.03 3.25 3.95
C VAL A 43 -19.06 3.94 4.91
N TYR A 44 -19.54 4.42 6.06
CA TYR A 44 -18.70 5.08 7.07
C TYR A 44 -17.55 4.17 7.54
N ARG A 45 -17.78 2.86 7.63
CA ARG A 45 -16.75 1.90 8.05
C ARG A 45 -15.70 1.71 6.97
N LEU A 46 -16.12 1.65 5.71
CA LEU A 46 -15.19 1.65 4.57
C LEU A 46 -14.32 2.91 4.54
N GLU A 47 -14.91 4.07 4.82
CA GLU A 47 -14.20 5.34 4.89
C GLU A 47 -13.20 5.38 6.05
N GLN A 48 -13.61 4.94 7.24
CA GLN A 48 -12.71 4.80 8.40
C GLN A 48 -11.52 3.89 8.10
N MET A 49 -11.75 2.74 7.46
CA MET A 49 -10.67 1.83 7.05
C MET A 49 -9.70 2.48 6.07
N ARG A 50 -10.23 3.22 5.09
CA ARG A 50 -9.42 3.96 4.10
C ARG A 50 -8.60 5.07 4.76
N GLU A 51 -9.19 5.81 5.69
CA GLU A 51 -8.50 6.87 6.42
C GLU A 51 -7.39 6.31 7.30
N PHE A 52 -7.69 5.27 8.07
CA PHE A 52 -6.70 4.58 8.89
C PHE A 52 -5.52 4.05 8.05
N ALA A 53 -5.82 3.45 6.88
CA ALA A 53 -4.78 2.97 5.96
C ALA A 53 -3.92 4.13 5.43
N ARG A 54 -4.52 5.28 5.08
CA ARG A 54 -3.77 6.47 4.66
C ARG A 54 -2.84 6.98 5.75
N GLN A 55 -3.36 7.16 6.97
CA GLN A 55 -2.57 7.63 8.11
C GLN A 55 -1.40 6.69 8.41
N ARG A 56 -1.66 5.38 8.44
CA ARG A 56 -0.61 4.35 8.61
C ARG A 56 0.44 4.41 7.51
N ALA A 57 0.04 4.59 6.25
CA ALA A 57 0.98 4.70 5.13
C ALA A 57 1.89 5.94 5.28
N LEU A 58 1.32 7.08 5.68
CA LEU A 58 2.07 8.31 5.95
C LEU A 58 3.06 8.12 7.11
N GLU A 59 2.63 7.57 8.24
CA GLU A 59 3.52 7.28 9.38
C GLU A 59 4.70 6.38 8.98
N MET A 60 4.44 5.34 8.18
CA MET A 60 5.49 4.43 7.72
C MET A 60 6.46 5.14 6.79
N SER A 61 5.97 6.01 5.89
CA SER A 61 6.84 6.82 5.03
C SER A 61 7.72 7.78 5.83
N GLU A 62 7.19 8.44 6.86
CA GLU A 62 7.95 9.35 7.71
C GLU A 62 9.00 8.60 8.55
N ARG A 63 8.67 7.42 9.08
CA ARG A 63 9.64 6.54 9.75
C ARG A 63 10.73 6.05 8.80
N GLN A 64 10.40 5.82 7.53
CA GLN A 64 11.36 5.37 6.52
C GLN A 64 12.27 6.51 6.06
N LYS A 65 11.76 7.74 5.91
CA LYS A 65 12.59 8.95 5.70
C LYS A 65 13.50 9.23 6.90
N GLY A 66 13.04 8.99 8.13
CA GLY A 66 13.87 9.12 9.33
C GLY A 66 14.97 8.05 9.46
N ARG A 67 14.76 6.85 8.89
CA ARG A 67 15.74 5.75 8.88
C ARG A 67 16.71 5.80 7.69
N ASN A 68 16.19 6.11 6.50
CA ASN A 68 16.99 6.45 5.33
C ASN A 68 17.27 7.95 5.43
N GLY A 69 18.14 8.34 6.37
CA GLY A 69 18.54 9.73 6.56
C GLY A 69 18.75 10.35 5.18
N ALA A 70 17.84 11.25 4.80
CA ALA A 70 17.98 12.00 3.58
C ALA A 70 19.31 12.72 3.73
N LEU A 71 20.32 12.28 2.97
CA LEU A 71 21.60 12.97 2.90
C LEU A 71 21.25 14.44 2.69
N SER A 72 21.86 15.33 3.47
CA SER A 72 21.74 16.75 3.18
C SER A 72 22.16 16.98 1.72
N ASP A 73 21.64 18.02 1.08
CA ASP A 73 21.94 18.32 -0.33
C ASP A 73 23.47 18.32 -0.58
N ASP A 74 24.26 18.81 0.38
CA ASP A 74 25.72 18.79 0.33
C ASP A 74 26.32 17.38 0.38
N GLU A 75 25.80 16.48 1.22
CA GLU A 75 26.27 15.10 1.32
C GLU A 75 25.89 14.29 0.08
N ALA A 76 24.68 14.48 -0.45
CA ALA A 76 24.24 13.87 -1.70
C ALA A 76 25.10 14.34 -2.88
N MET A 77 25.40 15.64 -2.94
CA MET A 77 26.25 16.24 -3.98
C MET A 77 27.70 15.73 -3.90
N ARG A 78 28.23 15.55 -2.68
CA ARG A 78 29.55 14.95 -2.46
C ARG A 78 29.62 13.52 -2.95
N LEU A 79 28.65 12.69 -2.58
CA LEU A 79 28.57 11.28 -3.00
C LEU A 79 28.46 11.16 -4.53
N ALA A 80 27.61 11.97 -5.16
CA ALA A 80 27.46 12.00 -6.61
C ALA A 80 28.76 12.40 -7.33
N ASN A 81 29.49 13.38 -6.78
CA ASN A 81 30.77 13.82 -7.34
C ASN A 81 31.89 12.78 -7.16
N GLU A 82 31.85 12.01 -6.08
CA GLU A 82 32.76 10.88 -5.87
C GLU A 82 32.51 9.76 -6.88
N ALA A 83 31.25 9.38 -7.08
CA ALA A 83 30.85 8.39 -8.10
C ALA A 83 31.26 8.82 -9.51
N LYS A 84 31.06 10.09 -9.88
CA LYS A 84 31.54 10.66 -11.17
C LYS A 84 33.06 10.56 -11.31
N ARG A 85 33.81 10.81 -10.24
CA ARG A 85 35.29 10.71 -10.26
C ARG A 85 35.76 9.27 -10.42
N TRP A 86 35.10 8.33 -9.76
CA TRP A 86 35.37 6.90 -9.92
C TRP A 86 35.14 6.43 -11.37
N ALA A 87 34.00 6.78 -11.96
CA ALA A 87 33.69 6.46 -13.36
C ALA A 87 34.67 7.10 -14.36
N ARG A 88 35.14 8.33 -14.10
CA ARG A 88 36.16 8.97 -14.95
C ARG A 88 37.53 8.30 -14.86
N ARG A 89 37.89 7.72 -13.71
CA ARG A 89 39.14 6.98 -13.53
C ARG A 89 39.11 5.65 -14.28
N SER A 90 38.01 4.91 -14.20
CA SER A 90 37.84 3.63 -14.91
C SER A 90 37.81 3.79 -16.44
N VAL A 91 37.27 4.89 -16.96
CA VAL A 91 37.34 5.21 -18.41
C VAL A 91 38.76 5.57 -18.86
N LYS A 92 39.55 6.28 -18.02
CA LYS A 92 40.95 6.61 -18.34
C LYS A 92 41.87 5.39 -18.36
N THR A 93 41.66 4.40 -17.50
CA THR A 93 42.43 3.14 -17.51
C THR A 93 42.07 2.24 -18.70
N GLY A 94 40.83 2.29 -19.20
CA GLY A 94 40.43 1.58 -20.41
C GLY A 94 41.06 2.13 -21.70
N LYS A 95 41.28 3.46 -21.79
CA LYS A 95 41.87 4.10 -22.98
C LYS A 95 43.40 3.89 -23.11
N ARG A 96 44.09 3.52 -22.03
CA ARG A 96 45.53 3.20 -22.01
C ARG A 96 45.87 1.76 -22.44
N ARG A 97 44.86 0.92 -22.71
CA ARG A 97 45.00 -0.52 -23.02
C ARG A 97 44.54 -0.92 -24.42
N ARG A 98 44.35 0.03 -25.33
CA ARG A 98 44.12 -0.28 -26.75
C ARG A 98 45.43 -0.10 -27.52
N PRO A 99 45.98 -1.15 -28.14
CA PRO A 99 47.09 -1.03 -29.09
C PRO A 99 46.66 -0.25 -30.34
#